data_AF-B3H784-F1
#
_entry.id   AF-B3H784-F1
#
_cell.length_a   1.000
_cell.length_b   1.000
_cell.length_c   1.000
_cell.angle_alpha   90.00
_cell.angle_beta   90.00
_cell.angle_gamma   90.00
#
_symmetry.space_group_name_H-M   'P 1'
#
loop_
_entity.id
_entity.type
_entity.pdbx_description
1 polymer ?
#
loop_
_entity_poly.entity_id
_entity_poly.type
_entity_poly.pdbx_seq_one_letter_code
_entity_poly.pdbx_strand_id
1 'polypeptide(L)'
;MEGVRGQSQDMNEVYDTINRVASRLGIFKDRATALLLRYKWDGEKLVSAYKKSPDNGGMSYSFEPNPTNHFHSGRRKCCLCNDITSCINIGCGDYVCDDKCFKEHIESKIHKELDMRCPKCRKFLSYSWIYRKMSKEGRERYEASLLENFRHATKQPPTVTEEDSLLKKLVRKLSKRGKDLASTSGENKK
;
A
#
# COMPACT_ATOMS: atom_id res chain seq x y z
N MET A 1 -4.41 -8.53 -32.64
CA MET A 1 -3.35 -8.87 -31.66
C MET A 1 -2.71 -7.64 -31.02
N GLU A 2 -3.36 -6.47 -30.99
CA GLU A 2 -2.76 -5.23 -30.44
C GLU A 2 -3.05 -5.01 -28.94
N GLY A 3 -4.14 -5.58 -28.41
CA GLY A 3 -4.56 -5.34 -27.02
C GLY A 3 -3.63 -5.89 -25.94
N VAL A 4 -2.92 -7.00 -26.19
CA VAL A 4 -2.02 -7.63 -25.21
C VAL A 4 -0.74 -6.82 -25.01
N ARG A 5 -0.22 -6.20 -26.08
CA ARG A 5 1.03 -5.45 -26.01
C ARG A 5 0.86 -4.15 -25.20
N GLY A 6 -0.27 -3.46 -25.35
CA GLY A 6 -0.59 -2.27 -24.55
C GLY A 6 -0.78 -2.56 -23.06
N GLN A 7 -1.45 -3.67 -22.69
CA GLN A 7 -1.60 -4.04 -21.27
C GLN A 7 -0.25 -4.34 -20.61
N SER A 8 0.67 -4.99 -21.32
CA SER A 8 2.00 -5.30 -20.78
C SER A 8 2.84 -4.05 -20.49
N GLN A 9 2.74 -3.03 -21.35
CA GLN A 9 3.46 -1.76 -21.16
C GLN A 9 2.92 -1.02 -19.95
N ASP A 10 1.60 -0.93 -19.80
CA ASP A 10 1.01 -0.18 -18.69
C ASP A 10 1.24 -0.86 -17.34
N MET A 11 1.27 -2.20 -17.30
CA MET A 11 1.64 -2.93 -16.07
C MET A 11 3.10 -2.67 -15.67
N ASN A 12 4.01 -2.49 -16.62
CA ASN A 12 5.39 -2.14 -16.29
C ASN A 12 5.46 -0.78 -15.59
N GLU A 13 4.66 0.21 -16.01
CA GLU A 13 4.61 1.53 -15.34
C GLU A 13 4.13 1.43 -13.88
N VAL A 14 3.13 0.56 -13.63
CA VAL A 14 2.63 0.26 -12.28
C VAL A 14 3.77 -0.29 -11.42
N TYR A 15 4.45 -1.33 -11.90
CA TYR A 15 5.54 -1.96 -11.16
C TYR A 15 6.75 -1.06 -10.99
N ASP A 16 7.08 -0.23 -11.98
CA ASP A 16 8.16 0.75 -11.90
C ASP A 16 7.88 1.82 -10.84
N THR A 17 6.62 2.25 -10.73
CA THR A 17 6.20 3.17 -9.67
C THR A 17 6.32 2.52 -8.28
N ILE A 18 5.87 1.28 -8.14
CA ILE A 18 6.04 0.50 -6.89
C ILE A 18 7.53 0.36 -6.54
N ASN A 19 8.35 -0.05 -7.51
CA ASN A 19 9.80 -0.24 -7.34
C ASN A 19 10.47 1.06 -6.89
N ARG A 20 10.18 2.17 -7.57
CA ARG A 20 10.74 3.49 -7.27
C ARG A 20 10.41 3.94 -5.85
N VAL A 21 9.16 3.78 -5.42
CA VAL A 21 8.74 4.12 -4.04
C VAL A 21 9.36 3.19 -3.01
N ALA A 22 9.34 1.88 -3.26
CA ALA A 22 9.96 0.88 -2.38
C ALA A 22 11.44 1.20 -2.12
N SER A 23 12.20 1.47 -3.20
CA SER A 23 13.61 1.85 -3.12
C SER A 23 13.83 3.17 -2.38
N ARG A 24 13.03 4.21 -2.66
CA ARG A 24 13.17 5.52 -1.98
C ARG A 24 12.87 5.48 -0.49
N LEU A 25 12.02 4.55 -0.05
CA LEU A 25 11.61 4.40 1.35
C LEU A 25 12.37 3.31 2.09
N GLY A 26 13.15 2.47 1.40
CA GLY A 26 13.82 1.32 2.00
C GLY A 26 12.85 0.27 2.54
N ILE A 27 11.77 -0.01 1.82
CA ILE A 27 10.71 -0.95 2.23
C ILE A 27 10.45 -2.03 1.17
N PHE A 28 9.79 -3.12 1.56
CA PHE A 28 9.36 -4.17 0.64
C PHE A 28 8.30 -3.67 -0.36
N LYS A 29 8.30 -4.23 -1.58
CA LYS A 29 7.39 -3.86 -2.67
C LYS A 29 5.92 -3.97 -2.26
N ASP A 30 5.52 -5.03 -1.58
CA ASP A 30 4.12 -5.21 -1.14
C ASP A 30 3.68 -4.11 -0.17
N ARG A 31 4.58 -3.67 0.72
CA ARG A 31 4.33 -2.54 1.60
C ARG A 31 4.22 -1.24 0.81
N ALA A 32 5.06 -1.05 -0.20
CA ALA A 32 4.98 0.10 -1.11
C ALA A 32 3.66 0.11 -1.90
N THR A 33 3.21 -1.04 -2.42
CA THR A 33 1.92 -1.16 -3.13
C THR A 33 0.76 -0.72 -2.25
N ALA A 34 0.66 -1.24 -1.02
CA ALA A 34 -0.41 -0.83 -0.11
C ALA A 34 -0.34 0.64 0.30
N LEU A 35 0.87 1.19 0.50
CA LEU A 35 1.05 2.62 0.74
C LEU A 35 0.58 3.44 -0.46
N LEU A 36 0.94 3.02 -1.69
CA LEU A 36 0.52 3.68 -2.92
C LEU A 36 -0.99 3.65 -3.09
N LEU A 37 -1.65 2.52 -2.85
CA LEU A 37 -3.12 2.42 -2.86
C LEU A 37 -3.76 3.42 -1.89
N ARG A 38 -3.25 3.52 -0.66
CA ARG A 38 -3.75 4.47 0.36
C ARG A 38 -3.50 5.94 -0.04
N TYR A 39 -2.37 6.23 -0.66
CA TYR A 39 -2.01 7.56 -1.13
C TYR A 39 -2.51 7.86 -2.55
N LYS A 40 -3.42 7.03 -3.09
CA LYS A 40 -3.98 7.18 -4.44
C LYS A 40 -2.87 7.40 -5.49
N TRP A 41 -1.81 6.60 -5.39
CA TRP A 41 -0.65 6.62 -6.27
C TRP A 41 0.16 7.92 -6.31
N ASP A 42 -0.07 8.85 -5.37
CA ASP A 42 0.79 10.02 -5.17
C ASP A 42 2.06 9.63 -4.41
N GLY A 43 3.06 9.18 -5.19
CA GLY A 43 4.35 8.75 -4.67
C GLY A 43 5.14 9.85 -3.95
N GLU A 44 5.01 11.11 -4.36
CA GLU A 44 5.74 12.21 -3.71
C GLU A 44 5.12 12.59 -2.37
N LYS A 45 3.79 12.70 -2.31
CA LYS A 45 3.08 12.94 -1.04
C LYS A 45 3.35 11.81 -0.05
N LEU A 46 3.33 10.56 -0.53
CA LEU A 46 3.70 9.40 0.27
C LEU A 46 5.13 9.52 0.80
N VAL A 47 6.12 9.77 -0.07
CA VAL A 47 7.53 9.85 0.34
C VAL A 47 7.75 10.99 1.34
N SER A 48 7.14 12.15 1.09
CA SER A 48 7.22 13.31 1.99
C SER A 48 6.60 13.02 3.36
N ALA A 49 5.42 12.40 3.40
CA ALA A 49 4.75 12.02 4.64
C ALA A 49 5.54 10.96 5.41
N TYR A 50 6.03 9.93 4.72
CA TYR A 50 6.80 8.83 5.32
C TYR A 50 8.12 9.32 5.93
N LYS A 51 8.82 10.25 5.27
CA LYS A 51 10.06 10.84 5.81
C LYS A 51 9.83 11.64 7.09
N LYS A 52 8.68 12.30 7.23
CA LYS A 52 8.33 13.08 8.44
C LYS A 52 7.97 12.19 9.62
N SER A 53 7.34 11.06 9.35
CA SER A 53 7.09 10.04 10.36
C SER A 53 6.96 8.68 9.69
N PRO A 54 8.04 7.86 9.73
CA PRO A 54 8.05 6.52 9.16
C PRO A 54 6.95 5.61 9.72
N ASP A 55 6.49 5.90 10.93
CA ASP A 55 5.42 5.17 11.61
C ASP A 55 4.02 5.76 11.40
N ASN A 56 3.87 7.02 10.97
CA ASN A 56 2.55 7.65 10.76
C ASN A 56 1.74 7.02 9.63
N GLY A 57 2.31 6.09 8.87
CA GLY A 57 1.53 5.24 7.98
C GLY A 57 0.58 4.30 8.73
N GLY A 58 0.74 4.07 10.05
CA GLY A 58 0.01 3.02 10.78
C GLY A 58 0.27 1.61 10.22
N MET A 59 1.30 1.49 9.37
CA MET A 59 1.56 0.30 8.56
C MET A 59 2.74 -0.50 9.09
N SER A 60 3.58 0.05 9.98
CA SER A 60 4.67 -0.73 10.60
C SER A 60 4.14 -1.94 11.37
N TYR A 61 3.01 -1.79 12.08
CA TYR A 61 2.31 -2.90 12.74
C TYR A 61 1.42 -3.73 11.82
N SER A 62 1.09 -3.19 10.65
CA SER A 62 0.15 -3.84 9.72
C SER A 62 0.84 -4.73 8.70
N PHE A 63 2.17 -4.68 8.52
CA PHE A 63 2.89 -5.61 7.63
C PHE A 63 3.67 -6.62 8.43
N GLU A 64 3.61 -7.89 8.02
CA GLU A 64 4.57 -8.87 8.51
C GLU A 64 5.90 -8.66 7.76
N PRO A 65 6.99 -8.29 8.45
CA PRO A 65 8.27 -8.03 7.79
C PRO A 65 8.90 -9.29 7.20
N ASN A 66 8.54 -10.48 7.71
CA ASN A 66 9.11 -11.73 7.22
C ASN A 66 8.07 -12.87 7.11
N PRO A 67 7.20 -12.82 6.10
CA PRO A 67 6.18 -13.85 5.86
C PRO A 67 6.73 -15.27 5.62
N THR A 68 8.05 -15.45 5.43
CA THR A 68 8.66 -16.70 4.95
C THR A 68 8.80 -17.80 6.02
N ASN A 69 8.64 -17.50 7.31
CA ASN A 69 9.22 -18.36 8.35
C ASN A 69 8.37 -19.59 8.77
N HIS A 70 7.27 -19.88 8.08
CA HIS A 70 6.40 -20.99 8.47
C HIS A 70 5.92 -21.84 7.29
N PHE A 71 6.87 -22.40 6.54
CA PHE A 71 6.61 -23.59 5.72
C PHE A 71 6.40 -24.80 6.62
N HIS A 72 5.29 -24.82 7.35
CA HIS A 72 4.87 -26.01 8.07
C HIS A 72 3.86 -26.77 7.22
N SER A 73 4.33 -27.75 6.46
CA SER A 73 3.46 -28.79 5.92
C SER A 73 2.84 -29.56 7.08
N GLY A 74 1.53 -29.45 7.24
CA GLY A 74 0.78 -30.14 8.29
C GLY A 74 -0.67 -29.67 8.38
N ARG A 75 -1.50 -30.44 9.08
CA ARG A 75 -2.87 -30.00 9.38
C ARG A 75 -2.80 -28.85 10.38
N ARG A 76 -3.40 -27.71 10.02
CA ARG A 76 -3.50 -26.52 10.87
C ARG A 76 -4.97 -26.13 10.99
N LYS A 77 -5.28 -25.39 12.05
CA LYS A 77 -6.61 -24.80 12.21
C LYS A 77 -6.75 -23.60 11.28
N CYS A 78 -7.72 -23.63 10.38
CA CYS A 78 -8.05 -22.49 9.54
C CYS A 78 -8.59 -21.34 10.39
N CYS A 79 -8.08 -20.12 10.21
CA CYS A 79 -8.53 -18.94 10.94
C CYS A 79 -9.92 -18.41 10.51
N LEU A 80 -10.49 -18.96 9.44
CA LEU A 80 -11.79 -18.58 8.90
C LEU A 80 -12.88 -19.60 9.25
N CYS A 81 -12.70 -20.88 8.88
CA CYS A 81 -13.71 -21.92 9.17
C CYS A 81 -13.47 -22.69 10.47
N ASN A 82 -12.34 -22.51 11.15
CA ASN A 82 -11.92 -23.27 12.35
C ASN A 82 -11.65 -24.78 12.14
N ASP A 83 -11.72 -25.29 10.91
CA ASP A 83 -11.40 -26.70 10.61
C ASP A 83 -9.89 -26.98 10.71
N ILE A 84 -9.54 -28.17 11.19
CA ILE A 84 -8.16 -28.67 11.19
C ILE A 84 -7.93 -29.45 9.89
N THR A 85 -7.29 -28.82 8.91
CA THR A 85 -7.09 -29.38 7.57
C THR A 85 -5.79 -28.88 6.94
N SER A 86 -5.53 -29.25 5.69
CA SER A 86 -4.44 -28.67 4.90
C SER A 86 -4.68 -27.18 4.74
N CYS A 87 -3.78 -26.38 5.33
CA CYS A 87 -3.88 -24.93 5.28
C CYS A 87 -2.57 -24.33 4.79
N ILE A 88 -2.68 -23.15 4.20
CA ILE A 88 -1.56 -22.33 3.77
C ILE A 88 -1.40 -21.13 4.70
N ASN A 89 -0.16 -20.74 4.97
CA ASN A 89 0.14 -19.49 5.63
C ASN A 89 -0.13 -18.32 4.67
N ILE A 90 -0.83 -17.29 5.13
CA ILE A 90 -1.21 -16.12 4.30
C ILE A 90 -0.26 -14.92 4.46
N GLY A 91 0.93 -15.15 5.02
CA GLY A 91 2.01 -14.19 5.17
C GLY A 91 2.06 -13.51 6.55
N CYS A 92 1.01 -13.55 7.36
CA CYS A 92 0.97 -12.91 8.68
C CYS A 92 1.09 -13.90 9.86
N GLY A 93 1.37 -15.18 9.58
CA GLY A 93 1.38 -16.24 10.60
C GLY A 93 0.05 -16.98 10.77
N ASP A 94 -1.07 -16.42 10.29
CA ASP A 94 -2.35 -17.12 10.26
C ASP A 94 -2.44 -18.08 9.07
N TYR A 95 -3.34 -19.08 9.18
CA TYR A 95 -3.51 -20.14 8.20
C TYR A 95 -4.95 -20.20 7.67
N VAL A 96 -5.13 -20.45 6.39
CA VAL A 96 -6.44 -20.69 5.76
C VAL A 96 -6.44 -22.00 4.98
N CYS A 97 -7.56 -22.72 4.96
CA CYS A 97 -7.67 -23.90 4.11
C CYS A 97 -7.61 -23.49 2.63
N ASP A 98 -6.81 -24.22 1.86
CA ASP A 98 -6.44 -23.88 0.49
C ASP A 98 -7.61 -24.09 -0.49
N ASP A 99 -8.34 -25.18 -0.31
CA ASP A 99 -9.41 -25.65 -1.18
C ASP A 99 -10.72 -24.85 -1.05
N LYS A 100 -10.94 -24.19 0.09
CA LYS A 100 -12.18 -23.47 0.39
C LYS A 100 -11.92 -22.02 0.76
N CYS A 101 -11.40 -21.77 1.97
CA CYS A 101 -11.37 -20.41 2.52
C CYS A 101 -10.41 -19.49 1.76
N PHE A 102 -9.29 -19.98 1.22
CA PHE A 102 -8.43 -19.16 0.37
C PHE A 102 -9.18 -18.71 -0.89
N LYS A 103 -9.79 -19.64 -1.63
CA LYS A 103 -10.53 -19.33 -2.85
C LYS A 103 -11.71 -18.38 -2.58
N GLU A 104 -12.51 -18.69 -1.57
CA GLU A 104 -13.75 -17.98 -1.27
C GLU A 104 -13.53 -16.61 -0.63
N HIS A 105 -12.50 -16.44 0.21
CA HIS A 105 -12.32 -15.20 0.98
C HIS A 105 -11.14 -14.33 0.53
N ILE A 106 -10.14 -14.92 -0.12
CA ILE A 106 -8.95 -14.20 -0.58
C ILE A 106 -9.02 -14.02 -2.09
N GLU A 107 -8.96 -15.12 -2.84
CA GLU A 107 -8.89 -15.05 -4.31
C GLU A 107 -10.14 -14.39 -4.92
N SER A 108 -11.34 -14.70 -4.41
CA SER A 108 -12.58 -14.13 -4.92
C SER A 108 -12.71 -12.61 -4.69
N LYS A 109 -11.97 -12.03 -3.74
CA LYS A 109 -12.14 -10.64 -3.29
C LYS A 109 -11.00 -9.71 -3.67
N ILE A 110 -9.81 -10.26 -3.95
CA ILE A 110 -8.59 -9.45 -4.10
C ILE A 110 -8.64 -8.45 -5.25
N HIS A 111 -9.48 -8.69 -6.27
CA HIS A 111 -9.71 -7.75 -7.37
C HIS A 111 -10.54 -6.52 -6.95
N LYS A 112 -11.31 -6.59 -5.86
CA LYS A 112 -12.07 -5.47 -5.29
C LYS A 112 -11.34 -4.82 -4.11
N GLU A 113 -10.62 -5.63 -3.35
CA GLU A 113 -9.89 -5.25 -2.14
C GLU A 113 -8.38 -5.42 -2.38
N LEU A 114 -7.78 -4.48 -3.11
CA LEU A 114 -6.37 -4.53 -3.49
C LEU A 114 -5.42 -4.44 -2.29
N ASP A 115 -5.87 -3.85 -1.17
CA ASP A 115 -5.12 -3.68 0.08
C ASP A 115 -5.55 -4.72 1.14
N MET A 116 -5.70 -5.97 0.69
CA MET A 116 -6.28 -7.05 1.49
C MET A 116 -5.58 -7.25 2.84
N ARG A 117 -6.40 -7.51 3.88
CA ARG A 117 -5.95 -7.74 5.25
C ARG A 117 -6.37 -9.11 5.76
N CYS A 118 -5.55 -9.66 6.65
CA CYS A 118 -5.91 -10.84 7.41
C CYS A 118 -7.23 -10.60 8.15
N PRO A 119 -8.23 -11.47 8.00
CA PRO A 119 -9.49 -11.37 8.73
C PRO A 119 -9.32 -11.39 10.24
N LYS A 120 -8.27 -12.06 10.75
CA LYS A 120 -8.01 -12.25 12.17
C LYS A 120 -7.09 -11.18 12.76
N CYS A 121 -5.83 -11.10 12.33
CA CYS A 121 -4.86 -10.14 12.89
C CYS A 121 -4.87 -8.77 12.22
N ARG A 122 -5.69 -8.56 11.17
CA ARG A 122 -5.85 -7.28 10.43
C ARG A 122 -4.59 -6.70 9.78
N LYS A 123 -3.47 -7.44 9.83
CA LYS A 123 -2.25 -7.17 9.05
C LYS A 123 -2.55 -7.30 7.55
N PHE A 124 -1.96 -6.45 6.73
CA PHE A 124 -1.93 -6.60 5.28
C PHE A 124 -1.35 -7.95 4.90
N LEU A 125 -2.04 -8.59 3.96
CA LEU A 125 -1.55 -9.80 3.36
C LEU A 125 -0.57 -9.42 2.26
N SER A 126 0.57 -10.09 2.26
CA SER A 126 1.55 -9.90 1.21
C SER A 126 0.97 -10.39 -0.12
N TYR A 127 0.83 -9.45 -1.06
CA TYR A 127 0.39 -9.78 -2.41
C TYR A 127 1.32 -10.80 -3.06
N SER A 128 2.64 -10.62 -2.97
CA SER A 128 3.59 -11.56 -3.57
C SER A 128 3.45 -12.99 -3.03
N TRP A 129 3.00 -13.15 -1.78
CA TRP A 129 2.67 -14.44 -1.20
C TRP A 129 1.34 -15.00 -1.68
N ILE A 130 0.28 -14.21 -1.64
CA ILE A 130 -1.04 -14.63 -2.12
C ILE A 130 -0.97 -14.98 -3.61
N TYR A 131 -0.30 -14.17 -4.42
CA TYR A 131 -0.16 -14.32 -5.86
C TYR A 131 0.38 -15.69 -6.27
N ARG A 132 1.33 -16.25 -5.49
CA ARG A 132 1.88 -17.60 -5.73
C ARG A 132 0.87 -18.72 -5.53
N LYS A 133 -0.17 -18.48 -4.73
CA LYS A 133 -1.22 -19.45 -4.39
C LYS A 133 -2.49 -19.29 -5.23
N MET A 134 -2.67 -18.11 -5.84
CA MET A 134 -3.82 -17.85 -6.71
C MET A 134 -3.78 -18.68 -8.00
N SER A 135 -4.99 -19.03 -8.47
CA SER A 135 -5.20 -19.49 -9.84
C SER A 135 -4.71 -18.47 -10.88
N LYS A 136 -4.53 -18.90 -12.12
CA LYS A 136 -4.12 -18.01 -13.22
C LYS A 136 -5.14 -16.89 -13.42
N GLU A 137 -6.42 -17.25 -13.44
CA GLU A 137 -7.55 -16.34 -13.60
C GLU A 137 -7.65 -15.35 -12.43
N GLY A 138 -7.32 -15.80 -11.21
CA GLY A 138 -7.21 -14.93 -10.05
C GLY A 138 -6.13 -13.86 -10.25
N ARG A 139 -4.93 -14.26 -10.70
CA ARG A 139 -3.79 -13.35 -10.92
C ARG A 139 -4.09 -12.30 -11.98
N GLU A 140 -4.67 -12.72 -13.10
CA GLU A 140 -5.08 -11.83 -14.19
C GLU A 140 -6.10 -10.80 -13.71
N ARG A 141 -7.10 -11.22 -12.91
CA ARG A 141 -8.09 -10.29 -12.33
C ARG A 141 -7.45 -9.29 -11.38
N TYR A 142 -6.51 -9.71 -10.54
CA TYR A 142 -5.81 -8.81 -9.64
C TYR A 142 -5.01 -7.76 -10.42
N GLU A 143 -4.22 -8.18 -11.41
CA GLU A 143 -3.39 -7.28 -12.21
C GLU A 143 -4.25 -6.28 -12.99
N ALA A 144 -5.37 -6.73 -13.58
CA ALA A 144 -6.32 -5.85 -14.24
C ALA A 144 -6.88 -4.78 -13.28
N SER A 145 -7.28 -5.17 -12.07
CA SER A 145 -7.80 -4.23 -11.06
C SER A 145 -6.74 -3.28 -10.52
N LEU A 146 -5.50 -3.75 -10.33
CA LEU A 146 -4.39 -2.89 -9.93
C LEU A 146 -4.09 -1.83 -11.00
N LEU A 147 -4.08 -2.24 -12.27
CA LEU A 147 -3.89 -1.35 -13.41
C LEU A 147 -5.01 -0.33 -13.55
N GLU A 148 -6.26 -0.77 -13.43
CA GLU A 148 -7.43 0.09 -13.45
C GLU A 148 -7.36 1.14 -12.33
N ASN A 149 -7.04 0.71 -11.10
CA ASN A 149 -6.87 1.61 -9.97
C ASN A 149 -5.75 2.64 -10.21
N PHE A 150 -4.60 2.21 -10.75
CA PHE A 150 -3.51 3.10 -11.12
C PHE A 150 -3.93 4.14 -12.17
N ARG A 151 -4.54 3.69 -13.27
CA ARG A 151 -5.02 4.56 -14.36
C ARG A 151 -6.07 5.57 -13.87
N HIS A 152 -6.98 5.16 -13.00
CA HIS A 152 -7.97 6.09 -12.42
C HIS A 152 -7.31 7.17 -11.58
N ALA A 153 -6.30 6.82 -10.79
CA ALA A 153 -5.59 7.76 -9.94
C ALA A 153 -4.71 8.74 -10.74
N THR A 154 -4.04 8.28 -11.80
CA THR A 154 -3.10 9.09 -12.59
C THR A 154 -3.76 9.95 -13.67
N LYS A 155 -4.95 9.57 -14.17
CA LYS A 155 -5.73 10.39 -15.12
C LYS A 155 -6.47 11.54 -14.46
N GLN A 156 -6.65 11.52 -13.14
CA GLN A 156 -7.28 12.64 -12.44
C GLN A 156 -6.28 13.78 -12.27
N PRO A 157 -6.60 15.02 -12.70
CA PRO A 157 -5.78 16.17 -12.35
C PRO A 157 -5.75 16.28 -10.81
N PRO A 158 -4.61 16.65 -10.20
CA PRO A 158 -4.47 16.69 -8.75
C PRO A 158 -5.56 17.59 -8.17
N THR A 159 -6.54 16.98 -7.52
CA THR A 159 -7.57 17.70 -6.79
C THR A 159 -6.88 18.29 -5.57
N VAL A 160 -6.77 19.60 -5.53
CA VAL A 160 -6.30 20.34 -4.35
C VAL A 160 -7.29 20.03 -3.23
N THR A 161 -6.97 19.10 -2.35
CA THR A 161 -7.81 18.79 -1.20
C THR A 161 -7.81 19.99 -0.25
N GLU A 162 -8.89 20.17 0.52
CA GLU A 162 -8.99 21.26 1.50
C GLU A 162 -7.79 21.30 2.46
N GLU A 163 -7.20 20.14 2.76
CA GLU A 163 -5.98 20.02 3.56
C GLU A 163 -4.77 20.76 2.94
N ASP A 164 -4.58 20.69 1.62
CA ASP A 164 -3.51 21.42 0.93
C ASP A 164 -3.78 22.94 0.92
N SER A 165 -5.05 23.32 0.88
CA SER A 165 -5.49 24.71 0.98
C SER A 165 -5.26 25.28 2.40
N LEU A 166 -5.49 24.47 3.44
CA LEU A 166 -5.23 24.82 4.83
C LEU A 166 -3.72 24.89 5.13
N LEU A 167 -2.93 23.95 4.64
CA LEU A 167 -1.47 23.98 4.74
C LEU A 167 -0.87 25.22 4.04
N LYS A 168 -1.33 25.55 2.83
CA LYS A 168 -0.92 26.80 2.14
C LYS A 168 -1.34 28.06 2.91
N LYS A 169 -2.53 28.09 3.53
CA LYS A 169 -2.96 29.21 4.40
C LYS A 169 -2.09 29.32 5.67
N LEU A 170 -1.70 28.20 6.27
CA LEU A 170 -0.81 28.17 7.46
C LEU A 170 0.60 28.65 7.12
N VAL A 171 1.19 28.18 6.03
CA VAL A 171 2.52 28.62 5.57
C VAL A 171 2.52 30.12 5.25
N ARG A 172 1.47 30.65 4.62
CA ARG A 172 1.32 32.11 4.39
C ARG A 172 1.20 32.91 5.70
N LYS A 173 0.51 32.39 6.73
CA LYS A 173 0.42 33.04 8.05
C LYS A 173 1.77 33.06 8.78
N LEU A 174 2.54 31.97 8.70
CA LEU A 174 3.86 31.87 9.33
C LEU A 174 4.90 32.76 8.63
N SER A 175 4.88 32.83 7.30
CA SER A 175 5.77 33.71 6.54
C SER A 175 5.52 35.21 6.81
N LYS A 176 4.27 35.61 7.08
CA LYS A 176 3.96 36.98 7.50
C LYS A 176 4.48 37.28 8.91
N ARG A 177 4.27 36.37 9.88
CA ARG A 177 4.79 36.54 11.25
C ARG A 177 6.32 36.59 11.34
N GLY A 178 7.03 35.88 10.46
CA GLY A 178 8.49 35.92 10.41
C GLY A 178 9.07 37.24 9.90
N LYS A 179 8.31 38.02 9.12
CA LYS A 179 8.75 39.34 8.63
C LYS A 179 8.50 40.47 9.63
N ASP A 180 7.50 40.32 10.50
CA ASP A 180 7.17 41.34 11.50
C ASP A 180 8.12 41.29 12.72
N LEU A 181 8.79 40.16 12.98
CA LEU A 181 9.73 39.98 14.10
C LEU A 181 11.18 40.36 13.78
N ALA A 182 11.52 40.61 12.51
CA ALA A 182 12.87 40.98 12.08
C ALA A 182 13.12 42.50 12.04
N SER A 183 12.10 43.32 12.32
CA SER A 183 12.16 44.79 12.18
C SER A 183 12.25 45.55 13.51
N THR A 184 12.46 44.86 14.65
CA THR A 184 12.55 45.47 15.98
C THR A 184 13.76 44.93 16.76
N SER A 185 14.98 45.22 16.27
CA SER A 185 16.20 44.93 17.03
C SER A 185 17.35 45.77 16.47
N GLY A 186 17.34 47.06 16.79
CA GLY A 186 18.40 47.97 16.37
C GLY A 186 18.10 49.35 16.88
N GLU A 187 18.55 49.65 18.11
CA GLU A 187 19.04 50.95 18.58
C GLU A 187 19.03 50.97 20.11
N ASN A 188 20.21 50.77 20.71
CA ASN A 188 20.58 51.38 21.99
C ASN A 188 22.11 51.42 22.03
N LYS A 189 22.67 52.51 21.49
CA LYS A 189 24.05 52.93 21.76
C LYS A 189 24.07 53.64 23.11
N LYS A 190 24.98 53.19 23.96
CA LYS A 190 25.51 53.91 25.11
C LYS A 190 26.45 55.02 24.63
#